data_AF-A0A976KIS1-F1
#
_entry.id   AF-A0A976KIS1-F1
#
_cell.length_a   1.000
_cell.length_b   1.000
_cell.length_c   1.000
_cell.angle_alpha   90.00
_cell.angle_beta   90.00
_cell.angle_gamma   90.00
#
_symmetry.space_group_name_H-M   'P 1'
#
loop_
_entity.id
_entity.type
_entity.pdbx_description
1 polymer ?
#
loop_
_entity_poly.entity_id
_entity_poly.type
_entity_poly.pdbx_seq_one_letter_code
_entity_poly.pdbx_strand_id
1 'polypeptide(L)'
;MASTNPTIHLSGLARRLVMDGLIGEDEAFKAHETALKKRQHFVSYLVENQILKSQDIAWSGAQEFGVPLFDLSVMDLESAPVNLVSEKLIRHHHALPLFKRGNRLYVAISDPTNLGAIDEFKFHTGVNTEGVLVEEVKLNKAIEIALDEMDTTMSDLMDADLDNLDVSAGDDENADGDVSESDIDDTPVVRFVNKVLLDAINRGASDVHLEPYEKDFRVRFRHDGVLHEIASPPRSLAMRIVARLKVMSRMNIAERRVPQDGRIKMNLSKNRS
;
A
#
# COMPACT_ATOMS: atom_id res chain seq x y z
N MET A 1 -2.25 -26.71 44.56
CA MET A 1 -1.93 -25.67 43.56
C MET A 1 -1.77 -26.36 42.23
N ALA A 2 -2.79 -26.34 41.37
CA ALA A 2 -2.68 -26.88 40.02
C ALA A 2 -2.05 -25.78 39.15
N SER A 3 -0.77 -25.91 38.83
CA SER A 3 -0.17 -25.10 37.78
C SER A 3 -0.70 -25.61 36.44
N THR A 4 -1.74 -24.96 35.93
CA THR A 4 -2.13 -25.13 34.53
C THR A 4 -1.09 -24.40 33.69
N ASN A 5 0.05 -25.05 33.41
CA ASN A 5 0.84 -24.65 32.26
C ASN A 5 -0.06 -24.89 31.04
N PRO A 6 -0.43 -23.87 30.27
CA PRO A 6 -1.15 -24.10 29.03
C PRO A 6 -0.21 -24.91 28.14
N THR A 7 -0.49 -26.20 28.00
CA THR A 7 0.16 -27.04 26.99
C THR A 7 -0.31 -26.53 25.65
N ILE A 8 0.43 -25.59 25.07
CA ILE A 8 0.21 -25.15 23.69
C ILE A 8 0.48 -26.38 22.83
N HIS A 9 -0.59 -27.05 22.40
CA HIS A 9 -0.47 -28.16 21.47
C HIS A 9 0.00 -27.58 20.14
N LEU A 10 1.16 -28.02 19.65
CA LEU A 10 1.61 -27.71 18.30
C LEU A 10 0.49 -28.15 17.34
N SER A 11 0.03 -27.23 16.52
CA SER A 11 -1.03 -27.45 15.54
C SER A 11 -0.61 -26.91 14.19
N GLY A 12 -1.27 -27.37 13.13
CA GLY A 12 -0.96 -26.94 11.77
C GLY A 12 0.47 -27.30 11.35
N LEU A 13 1.15 -26.32 10.73
CA LEU A 13 2.48 -26.51 10.15
C LEU A 13 3.54 -26.89 11.18
N ALA A 14 3.49 -26.29 12.38
CA ALA A 14 4.47 -26.57 13.43
C ALA A 14 4.48 -28.05 13.85
N ARG A 15 3.30 -28.68 13.94
CA ARG A 15 3.18 -30.11 14.23
C ARG A 15 3.71 -30.96 13.09
N ARG A 16 3.43 -30.55 11.85
CA ARG A 16 3.88 -31.27 10.67
C ARG A 16 5.41 -31.31 10.55
N LEU A 17 6.08 -30.19 10.81
CA LEU A 17 7.55 -30.12 10.80
C LEU A 17 8.19 -31.05 11.83
N VAL A 18 7.55 -31.23 12.99
CA VAL A 18 8.00 -32.20 14.01
C VAL A 18 7.79 -33.64 13.54
N MET A 19 6.63 -33.94 12.92
CA MET A 19 6.32 -35.27 12.38
C MET A 19 7.27 -35.67 11.25
N ASP A 20 7.69 -34.72 10.43
CA ASP A 20 8.68 -34.94 9.36
C ASP A 20 10.13 -35.03 9.89
N GLY A 21 10.32 -34.89 11.21
CA GLY A 21 11.64 -34.99 11.86
C GLY A 21 12.57 -33.82 11.54
N LEU A 22 12.03 -32.71 11.00
CA LEU A 22 12.80 -31.53 10.64
C LEU A 22 13.23 -30.74 11.88
N ILE A 23 12.37 -30.68 12.90
CA ILE A 23 12.61 -29.96 14.15
C ILE A 23 12.15 -30.80 15.35
N GLY A 24 12.85 -30.70 16.48
CA GLY A 24 12.43 -31.34 17.72
C GLY A 24 11.15 -30.70 18.30
N GLU A 25 10.34 -31.48 19.02
CA GLU A 25 9.08 -30.98 19.62
C GLU A 25 9.32 -29.81 20.60
N ASP A 26 10.34 -29.93 21.45
CA ASP A 26 10.74 -28.89 22.41
C ASP A 26 11.22 -27.61 21.71
N GLU A 27 11.93 -27.75 20.59
CA GLU A 27 12.45 -26.63 19.81
C GLU A 27 11.32 -25.93 19.03
N ALA A 28 10.42 -26.69 18.42
CA ALA A 28 9.24 -26.16 17.75
C ALA A 28 8.34 -25.38 18.71
N PHE A 29 8.15 -25.89 19.93
CA PHE A 29 7.40 -25.20 20.98
C PHE A 29 8.04 -23.86 21.36
N LYS A 30 9.35 -23.87 21.67
CA LYS A 30 10.09 -22.65 22.01
C LYS A 30 10.08 -21.64 20.87
N ALA A 31 10.24 -22.11 19.63
CA ALA A 31 10.21 -21.27 18.45
C ALA A 31 8.83 -20.60 18.28
N HIS A 32 7.76 -21.37 18.44
CA HIS A 32 6.39 -20.85 18.35
C HIS A 32 6.09 -19.81 19.44
N GLU A 33 6.46 -20.09 20.70
CA GLU A 33 6.26 -19.16 21.81
C GLU A 33 7.08 -17.87 21.62
N THR A 34 8.31 -17.99 21.13
CA THR A 34 9.19 -16.85 20.88
C THR A 34 8.69 -16.00 19.71
N ALA A 35 8.22 -16.62 18.63
CA ALA A 35 7.62 -15.93 17.48
C ALA A 35 6.37 -15.13 17.92
N LEU A 36 5.51 -15.73 18.75
CA LEU A 36 4.32 -15.07 19.29
C LEU A 36 4.68 -13.86 20.16
N LYS A 37 5.68 -14.00 21.04
CA LYS A 37 6.19 -12.89 21.87
C LYS A 37 6.77 -11.75 21.04
N LYS A 38 7.47 -12.08 19.94
CA LYS A 38 8.03 -11.12 19.00
C LYS A 38 7.01 -10.54 18.01
N ARG A 39 5.77 -11.05 18.00
CA ARG A 39 4.73 -10.72 17.01
C ARG A 39 5.19 -10.91 15.56
N GLN A 40 5.90 -12.01 15.34
CA GLN A 40 6.43 -12.39 14.04
C GLN A 40 5.79 -13.71 13.60
N HIS A 41 5.71 -13.92 12.29
CA HIS A 41 5.23 -15.19 11.72
C HIS A 41 6.19 -16.33 12.06
N PHE A 42 5.61 -17.51 12.33
CA PHE A 42 6.36 -18.67 12.81
C PHE A 42 7.40 -19.14 11.78
N VAL A 43 7.02 -19.19 10.50
CA VAL A 43 7.92 -19.61 9.41
C VAL A 43 9.08 -18.62 9.25
N SER A 44 8.82 -17.32 9.27
CA SER A 44 9.85 -16.27 9.22
C SER A 44 10.87 -16.45 10.35
N TYR A 45 10.40 -16.69 11.58
CA TYR A 45 11.27 -16.91 12.73
C TYR A 45 12.18 -18.14 12.56
N LEU A 46 11.64 -19.26 12.06
CA LEU A 46 12.42 -20.48 11.85
C LEU A 46 13.55 -20.28 10.83
N VAL A 47 13.26 -19.55 9.76
CA VAL A 47 14.21 -19.28 8.67
C VAL A 47 15.26 -18.24 9.09
N GLU A 48 14.86 -17.16 9.75
CA GLU A 48 15.78 -16.11 10.22
C GLU A 48 16.80 -16.62 11.25
N ASN A 49 16.36 -17.51 12.16
CA ASN A 49 17.25 -18.11 13.17
C ASN A 49 18.00 -19.33 12.64
N GLN A 50 17.91 -19.62 11.33
CA GLN A 50 18.57 -20.75 10.66
C GLN A 50 18.25 -22.11 11.30
N ILE A 51 17.06 -22.24 11.92
CA ILE A 51 16.60 -23.49 12.53
C ILE A 51 16.23 -24.48 11.42
N LEU A 52 15.58 -23.99 10.38
CA LEU A 52 15.16 -24.78 9.22
C LEU A 52 15.39 -24.03 7.91
N LYS A 53 15.63 -24.80 6.84
CA LYS A 53 15.70 -24.24 5.50
C LYS A 53 14.30 -23.95 4.98
N SER A 54 14.16 -22.82 4.30
CA SER A 54 12.88 -22.40 3.73
C SER A 54 12.28 -23.41 2.75
N GLN A 55 13.11 -24.14 2.00
CA GLN A 55 12.67 -25.16 1.05
C GLN A 55 12.01 -26.35 1.76
N ASP A 56 12.61 -26.83 2.85
CA ASP A 56 12.13 -27.99 3.59
C ASP A 56 10.76 -27.68 4.24
N ILE A 57 10.60 -26.46 4.76
CA ILE A 57 9.33 -25.99 5.33
C ILE A 57 8.24 -25.94 4.26
N ALA A 58 8.53 -25.30 3.11
CA ALA A 58 7.56 -25.13 2.05
C ALA A 58 7.18 -26.48 1.42
N TRP A 59 8.12 -27.40 1.26
CA TRP A 59 7.84 -28.75 0.77
C TRP A 59 6.94 -29.54 1.73
N SER A 60 7.28 -29.53 3.01
CA SER A 60 6.49 -30.19 4.07
C SER A 60 5.06 -29.63 4.15
N GLY A 61 4.93 -28.30 4.07
CA GLY A 61 3.62 -27.62 4.05
C GLY A 61 2.78 -27.96 2.82
N ALA A 62 3.39 -28.01 1.63
CA ALA A 62 2.67 -28.34 0.40
C ALA A 62 2.09 -29.77 0.44
N GLN A 63 2.87 -30.73 0.95
CA GLN A 63 2.44 -32.13 1.04
C GLN A 63 1.30 -32.35 2.03
N GLU A 64 1.33 -31.68 3.19
CA GLU A 64 0.31 -31.87 4.22
C GLU A 64 -1.01 -31.15 3.89
N PHE A 65 -0.92 -29.90 3.42
CA PHE A 65 -2.09 -29.04 3.23
C PHE A 65 -2.65 -29.06 1.81
N GLY A 66 -1.99 -29.77 0.87
CA GLY A 66 -2.44 -29.87 -0.52
C GLY A 66 -2.40 -28.54 -1.28
N VAL A 67 -1.58 -27.59 -0.83
CA VAL A 67 -1.41 -26.27 -1.46
C VAL A 67 -0.27 -26.35 -2.48
N PRO A 68 -0.45 -25.81 -3.71
CA PRO A 68 0.60 -25.85 -4.71
C PRO A 68 1.85 -25.06 -4.24
N LEU A 69 3.01 -25.67 -4.40
CA LEU A 69 4.31 -25.03 -4.19
C LEU A 69 4.72 -24.32 -5.48
N PHE A 70 5.06 -23.04 -5.37
CA PHE A 70 5.50 -22.23 -6.50
C PHE A 70 6.86 -21.56 -6.20
N ASP A 71 7.71 -21.53 -7.23
CA ASP A 71 8.98 -20.84 -7.15
C ASP A 71 8.83 -19.39 -7.64
N LEU A 72 8.99 -18.42 -6.74
CA LEU A 72 8.90 -17.00 -7.10
C LEU A 72 10.05 -16.51 -8.00
N SER A 73 11.18 -17.23 -8.04
CA SER A 73 12.36 -16.78 -8.82
C SER A 73 12.17 -16.86 -10.34
N VAL A 74 11.19 -17.64 -10.80
CA VAL A 74 10.87 -17.78 -12.23
C VAL A 74 9.72 -16.87 -12.66
N MET A 75 9.15 -16.11 -11.72
CA MET A 75 8.05 -15.21 -11.99
C MET A 75 8.56 -13.79 -12.20
N ASP A 76 7.96 -13.11 -13.16
CA ASP A 76 8.11 -11.67 -13.32
C ASP A 76 7.16 -10.94 -12.35
N LEU A 77 7.74 -10.32 -11.33
CA LEU A 77 7.02 -9.60 -10.28
C LEU A 77 6.40 -8.29 -10.80
N GLU A 78 6.92 -7.70 -11.89
CA GLU A 78 6.35 -6.47 -12.49
C GLU A 78 4.91 -6.70 -12.97
N SER A 79 4.60 -7.93 -13.39
CA SER A 79 3.26 -8.32 -13.84
C SER A 79 2.26 -8.57 -12.70
N ALA A 80 2.75 -8.58 -11.45
CA ALA A 80 1.94 -8.90 -10.30
C ALA A 80 0.97 -7.74 -9.96
N PRO A 81 -0.29 -8.03 -9.62
CA PRO A 81 -1.28 -6.99 -9.34
C PRO A 81 -1.16 -6.49 -7.89
N VAL A 82 0.03 -6.03 -7.50
CA VAL A 82 0.35 -5.58 -6.13
C VAL A 82 -0.55 -4.40 -5.73
N ASN A 83 -0.88 -3.53 -6.68
CA ASN A 83 -1.77 -2.38 -6.50
C ASN A 83 -3.22 -2.70 -6.10
N LEU A 84 -3.65 -3.97 -6.18
CA LEU A 84 -4.99 -4.37 -5.71
C LEU A 84 -5.08 -4.42 -4.19
N VAL A 85 -3.94 -4.46 -3.49
CA VAL A 85 -3.89 -4.65 -2.05
C VAL A 85 -3.03 -3.57 -1.41
N SER A 86 -3.48 -3.01 -0.29
CA SER A 86 -2.68 -2.03 0.44
C SER A 86 -1.38 -2.62 0.99
N GLU A 87 -0.29 -1.84 0.97
CA GLU A 87 1.00 -2.20 1.59
C GLU A 87 0.84 -2.71 3.02
N LYS A 88 0.00 -2.04 3.83
CA LYS A 88 -0.23 -2.43 5.23
C LYS A 88 -0.70 -3.87 5.35
N LEU A 89 -1.54 -4.33 4.42
CA LEU A 89 -2.08 -5.67 4.42
C LEU A 89 -1.01 -6.70 4.00
N ILE A 90 -0.20 -6.35 2.98
CA ILE A 90 0.94 -7.16 2.53
C ILE A 90 1.94 -7.37 3.68
N ARG A 91 2.32 -6.29 4.38
CA ARG A 91 3.25 -6.36 5.52
C ARG A 91 2.67 -7.11 6.72
N HIS A 92 1.39 -6.88 7.04
CA HIS A 92 0.77 -7.50 8.21
C HIS A 92 0.64 -9.01 8.07
N HIS A 93 0.12 -9.47 6.93
CA HIS A 93 -0.14 -10.88 6.68
C HIS A 93 1.04 -11.63 6.08
N HIS A 94 2.11 -10.92 5.73
CA HIS A 94 3.27 -11.48 5.06
C HIS A 94 2.86 -12.30 3.82
N ALA A 95 2.10 -11.65 2.93
CA ALA A 95 1.49 -12.28 1.78
C ALA A 95 1.52 -11.34 0.57
N LEU A 96 1.78 -11.88 -0.62
CA LEU A 96 1.98 -11.09 -1.84
C LEU A 96 1.02 -11.54 -2.96
N PRO A 97 0.23 -10.63 -3.57
CA PRO A 97 -0.53 -10.97 -4.77
C PRO A 97 0.40 -11.37 -5.91
N LEU A 98 0.17 -12.53 -6.53
CA LEU A 98 0.97 -13.00 -7.66
C LEU A 98 0.31 -12.68 -8.99
N PHE A 99 -0.91 -13.15 -9.20
CA PHE A 99 -1.64 -12.88 -10.44
C PHE A 99 -3.13 -12.99 -10.24
N LYS A 100 -3.89 -12.30 -11.10
CA LYS A 100 -5.34 -12.34 -11.12
C LYS A 100 -5.82 -13.01 -12.41
N ARG A 101 -6.63 -14.05 -12.28
CA ARG A 101 -7.27 -14.72 -13.42
C ARG A 101 -8.79 -14.67 -13.27
N GLY A 102 -9.43 -13.79 -14.05
CA GLY A 102 -10.86 -13.56 -13.95
C GLY A 102 -11.26 -13.05 -12.55
N ASN A 103 -12.13 -13.79 -11.87
CA ASN A 103 -12.57 -13.49 -10.49
C ASN A 103 -11.81 -14.28 -9.42
N ARG A 104 -10.55 -14.66 -9.69
CA ARG A 104 -9.67 -15.33 -8.73
C ARG A 104 -8.33 -14.60 -8.63
N LEU A 105 -7.88 -14.34 -7.41
CA LEU A 105 -6.59 -13.77 -7.07
C LEU A 105 -5.73 -14.84 -6.41
N TYR A 106 -4.53 -15.07 -6.95
CA TYR A 106 -3.56 -15.99 -6.38
C TYR A 106 -2.59 -15.21 -5.51
N VAL A 107 -2.43 -15.61 -4.26
CA VAL A 107 -1.61 -14.92 -3.27
C VAL A 107 -0.54 -15.87 -2.76
N ALA A 108 0.72 -15.43 -2.85
CA ALA A 108 1.84 -16.11 -2.24
C ALA A 108 1.79 -15.99 -0.72
N ILE A 109 1.89 -17.14 -0.06
CA ILE A 109 1.96 -17.26 1.39
C ILE A 109 3.09 -18.24 1.74
N SER A 110 3.75 -18.03 2.87
CA SER A 110 4.77 -18.97 3.38
C SER A 110 4.23 -19.95 4.40
N ASP A 111 3.10 -19.63 5.02
CA ASP A 111 2.40 -20.49 5.97
C ASP A 111 0.97 -20.79 5.46
N PRO A 112 0.67 -22.04 5.05
CA PRO A 112 -0.65 -22.42 4.55
C PRO A 112 -1.72 -22.43 5.66
N THR A 113 -1.33 -22.33 6.92
CA THR A 113 -2.26 -22.31 8.06
C THR A 113 -2.74 -20.91 8.42
N ASN A 114 -2.12 -19.87 7.84
CA ASN A 114 -2.57 -18.49 7.98
C ASN A 114 -3.77 -18.20 7.05
N LEU A 115 -4.92 -18.78 7.36
CA LEU A 115 -6.15 -18.56 6.61
C LEU A 115 -6.67 -17.12 6.72
N GLY A 116 -6.32 -16.41 7.80
CA GLY A 116 -6.71 -15.02 8.02
C GLY A 116 -6.19 -14.09 6.92
N ALA A 117 -4.98 -14.35 6.42
CA ALA A 117 -4.43 -13.63 5.27
C ALA A 117 -5.32 -13.74 4.03
N ILE A 118 -5.76 -14.95 3.70
CA ILE A 118 -6.57 -15.21 2.51
C ILE A 118 -7.93 -14.50 2.62
N ASP A 119 -8.57 -14.59 3.79
CA ASP A 119 -9.87 -13.98 4.04
C ASP A 119 -9.82 -12.45 4.03
N GLU A 120 -8.79 -11.84 4.62
CA GLU A 120 -8.64 -10.39 4.59
C GLU A 120 -8.30 -9.87 3.19
N PHE A 121 -7.46 -10.58 2.43
CA PHE A 121 -7.20 -10.23 1.02
C PHE A 121 -8.47 -10.33 0.19
N LYS A 122 -9.28 -11.37 0.41
CA LYS A 122 -10.58 -11.53 -0.24
C LYS A 122 -11.54 -10.39 0.12
N PHE A 123 -11.62 -10.02 1.39
CA PHE A 123 -12.48 -8.93 1.86
C PHE A 123 -12.05 -7.58 1.27
N HIS A 124 -10.74 -7.31 1.24
CA HIS A 124 -10.18 -6.06 0.73
C HIS A 124 -10.36 -5.92 -0.79
N THR A 125 -10.12 -6.99 -1.54
CA THR A 125 -10.17 -6.96 -3.02
C THR A 125 -11.55 -7.23 -3.60
N GLY A 126 -12.45 -7.86 -2.83
CA GLY A 126 -13.76 -8.33 -3.32
C GLY A 126 -13.67 -9.51 -4.30
N VAL A 127 -12.49 -10.09 -4.48
CA VAL A 127 -12.20 -11.19 -5.42
C VAL A 127 -11.93 -12.47 -4.62
N ASN A 128 -12.30 -13.64 -5.16
CA ASN A 128 -11.96 -14.90 -4.49
C ASN A 128 -10.43 -15.08 -4.46
N THR A 129 -9.87 -15.26 -3.27
CA THR A 129 -8.43 -15.42 -3.08
C THR A 129 -8.07 -16.89 -2.88
N GLU A 130 -7.03 -17.37 -3.55
CA GLU A 130 -6.44 -18.70 -3.36
C GLU A 130 -4.96 -18.54 -2.96
N GLY A 131 -4.56 -19.26 -1.91
CA GLY A 131 -3.17 -19.29 -1.44
C GLY A 131 -2.30 -20.18 -2.31
N VAL A 132 -1.09 -19.72 -2.61
CA VAL A 132 -0.03 -20.48 -3.26
C VAL A 132 1.16 -20.49 -2.32
N LEU A 133 1.66 -21.67 -1.98
CA LEU A 133 2.76 -21.81 -1.04
C LEU A 133 4.07 -21.47 -1.74
N VAL A 134 4.90 -20.67 -1.07
CA VAL A 134 6.21 -20.25 -1.59
C VAL A 134 7.27 -20.35 -0.50
N GLU A 135 8.53 -20.31 -0.91
CA GLU A 135 9.65 -20.21 0.03
C GLU A 135 9.67 -18.84 0.73
N GLU A 136 9.69 -18.83 2.06
CA GLU A 136 9.83 -17.66 2.93
C GLU A 136 10.95 -16.69 2.52
N VAL A 137 12.14 -17.21 2.18
CA VAL A 137 13.27 -16.34 1.77
C VAL A 137 12.95 -15.61 0.48
N LYS A 138 12.27 -16.28 -0.46
CA LYS A 138 11.88 -15.70 -1.74
C LYS A 138 10.70 -14.74 -1.57
N LEU A 139 9.77 -15.06 -0.68
CA LEU A 139 8.62 -14.21 -0.36
C LEU A 139 9.05 -12.89 0.27
N ASN A 140 9.95 -12.90 1.26
CA ASN A 140 10.48 -11.67 1.87
C ASN A 140 11.10 -10.76 0.81
N LYS A 141 11.97 -11.30 -0.04
CA LYS A 141 12.62 -10.53 -1.12
C LYS A 141 11.60 -9.98 -2.12
N ALA A 142 10.61 -10.79 -2.50
CA ALA A 142 9.57 -10.37 -3.43
C ALA A 142 8.68 -9.27 -2.84
N ILE A 143 8.37 -9.33 -1.53
CA ILE A 143 7.64 -8.27 -0.83
C ILE A 143 8.46 -6.99 -0.78
N GLU A 144 9.75 -7.06 -0.44
CA GLU A 144 10.62 -5.86 -0.45
C GLU A 144 10.67 -5.20 -1.82
N ILE A 145 10.94 -5.98 -2.88
CA ILE A 145 10.96 -5.47 -4.27
C ILE A 145 9.61 -4.87 -4.65
N ALA A 146 8.50 -5.58 -4.39
CA ALA A 146 7.17 -5.13 -4.77
C ALA A 146 6.74 -3.84 -4.04
N LEU A 147 7.15 -3.68 -2.77
CA LEU A 147 6.83 -2.47 -1.99
C LEU A 147 7.72 -1.29 -2.38
N ASP A 148 9.00 -1.54 -2.65
CA ASP A 148 9.91 -0.53 -3.19
C ASP A 148 9.45 -0.07 -4.58
N GLU A 149 8.94 -0.99 -5.41
CA GLU A 149 8.29 -0.69 -6.69
C GLU A 149 6.99 0.08 -6.53
N MET A 150 6.15 -0.21 -5.54
CA MET A 150 4.97 0.62 -5.24
C MET A 150 5.38 2.03 -4.82
N ASP A 151 6.43 2.19 -4.02
CA ASP A 151 6.93 3.50 -3.60
C ASP A 151 7.60 4.26 -4.75
N THR A 152 8.37 3.57 -5.61
CA THR A 152 9.04 4.16 -6.77
C THR A 152 8.09 4.39 -7.94
N THR A 153 7.16 3.51 -8.29
CA THR A 153 6.12 3.82 -9.27
C THR A 153 5.21 4.93 -8.77
N MET A 154 4.92 5.01 -7.47
CA MET A 154 4.27 6.19 -6.92
C MET A 154 5.15 7.43 -6.97
N SER A 155 6.48 7.32 -6.86
CA SER A 155 7.40 8.46 -6.98
C SER A 155 7.64 8.90 -8.42
N ASP A 156 7.74 7.97 -9.37
CA ASP A 156 8.09 8.15 -10.78
C ASP A 156 6.85 8.41 -11.65
N LEU A 157 5.69 7.82 -11.34
CA LEU A 157 4.42 8.30 -11.91
C LEU A 157 4.12 9.70 -11.38
N MET A 158 4.54 10.02 -10.16
CA MET A 158 4.43 11.39 -9.64
C MET A 158 5.43 12.31 -10.36
N ASP A 159 6.72 12.00 -10.47
CA ASP A 159 7.69 12.87 -11.18
C ASP A 159 7.38 12.97 -12.69
N ALA A 160 7.00 11.88 -13.38
CA ALA A 160 6.70 11.91 -14.81
C ALA A 160 5.34 12.57 -15.14
N ASP A 161 4.33 12.49 -14.27
CA ASP A 161 3.08 13.27 -14.46
C ASP A 161 3.24 14.73 -14.01
N LEU A 162 4.15 15.02 -13.08
CA LEU A 162 4.42 16.38 -12.61
C LEU A 162 5.33 17.16 -13.56
N ASP A 163 6.35 16.53 -14.15
CA ASP A 163 7.20 17.15 -15.18
C ASP A 163 6.45 17.35 -16.51
N ASN A 164 5.38 16.59 -16.75
CA ASN A 164 4.48 16.77 -17.90
C ASN A 164 3.35 17.79 -17.67
N LEU A 165 3.22 18.32 -16.46
CA LEU A 165 2.31 19.43 -16.14
C LEU A 165 3.05 20.76 -16.33
N ASP A 166 3.23 21.15 -17.60
CA ASP A 166 3.65 22.51 -17.93
C ASP A 166 2.50 23.48 -17.62
N VAL A 167 2.45 23.94 -16.37
CA VAL A 167 1.58 25.03 -15.94
C VAL A 167 2.23 26.30 -16.44
N SER A 168 1.94 26.65 -17.70
CA SER A 168 2.38 27.91 -18.28
C SER A 168 1.77 29.08 -17.48
N ALA A 169 2.49 29.54 -16.47
CA ALA A 169 2.35 30.88 -15.94
C ALA A 169 2.77 31.79 -17.09
N GLY A 170 1.78 32.32 -17.81
CA GLY A 170 2.04 33.23 -18.91
C GLY A 170 2.92 34.36 -18.42
N ASP A 171 4.08 34.50 -19.06
CA ASP A 171 4.88 35.72 -19.07
C ASP A 171 3.94 36.89 -19.38
N ASP A 172 3.68 37.70 -18.37
CA ASP A 172 3.43 39.12 -18.55
C ASP A 172 3.89 39.82 -17.26
N GLU A 173 5.02 40.51 -17.40
CA GLU A 173 5.55 41.47 -16.46
C GLU A 173 4.43 42.44 -16.02
N ASN A 174 4.16 42.53 -14.72
CA ASN A 174 4.11 43.78 -13.94
C ASN A 174 3.38 43.64 -12.59
N ALA A 175 4.14 44.01 -11.55
CA ALA A 175 3.75 44.84 -10.39
C ALA A 175 2.92 44.25 -9.22
N ASP A 176 3.65 44.15 -8.10
CA ASP A 176 3.36 44.66 -6.76
C ASP A 176 2.63 43.75 -5.73
N GLY A 177 3.35 43.43 -4.66
CA GLY A 177 2.78 42.96 -3.39
C GLY A 177 3.58 41.85 -2.71
N ASP A 178 4.63 42.25 -1.99
CA ASP A 178 5.52 41.46 -1.12
C ASP A 178 4.80 40.38 -0.27
N VAL A 179 4.78 39.16 -0.80
CA VAL A 179 4.82 37.90 -0.04
C VAL A 179 5.79 37.02 -0.82
N SER A 180 6.91 36.69 -0.21
CA SER A 180 7.98 35.84 -0.75
C SER A 180 7.43 34.61 -1.49
N GLU A 181 7.46 34.64 -2.83
CA GLU A 181 7.12 33.51 -3.71
C GLU A 181 7.93 32.25 -3.38
N SER A 182 9.08 32.41 -2.72
CA SER A 182 9.99 31.35 -2.30
C SER A 182 9.45 30.42 -1.21
N ASP A 183 8.43 30.81 -0.43
CA ASP A 183 7.85 29.94 0.62
C ASP A 183 6.58 29.18 0.17
N ILE A 184 6.08 29.50 -1.03
CA ILE A 184 4.86 28.91 -1.60
C ILE A 184 5.18 27.68 -2.46
N ASP A 185 6.44 27.54 -2.88
CA ASP A 185 6.94 26.42 -3.67
C ASP A 185 7.46 25.28 -2.79
N ASP A 186 6.70 24.94 -1.75
CA ASP A 186 7.00 23.74 -0.99
C ASP A 186 6.58 22.52 -1.79
N THR A 187 7.57 21.83 -2.32
CA THR A 187 7.44 20.68 -3.21
C THR A 187 6.39 19.66 -2.72
N PRO A 188 6.21 19.35 -1.42
CA PRO A 188 5.17 18.43 -0.97
C PRO A 188 3.73 18.94 -1.19
N VAL A 189 3.48 20.24 -1.02
CA VAL A 189 2.13 20.83 -1.16
C VAL A 189 1.74 20.94 -2.62
N VAL A 190 2.67 21.39 -3.47
CA VAL A 190 2.46 21.46 -4.92
C VAL A 190 2.16 20.06 -5.48
N ARG A 191 2.96 19.06 -5.08
CA ARG A 191 2.76 17.66 -5.46
C ARG A 191 1.41 17.13 -5.02
N PHE A 192 1.00 17.42 -3.78
CA PHE A 192 -0.30 16.98 -3.27
C PHE A 192 -1.46 17.56 -4.08
N VAL A 193 -1.45 18.88 -4.36
CA VAL A 193 -2.53 19.54 -5.12
C VAL A 193 -2.63 18.98 -6.54
N ASN A 194 -1.50 18.87 -7.24
CA ASN A 194 -1.47 18.34 -8.60
C ASN A 194 -1.97 16.89 -8.65
N LYS A 195 -1.54 16.06 -7.70
CA LYS A 195 -2.01 14.67 -7.58
C LYS A 195 -3.51 14.59 -7.35
N VAL A 196 -4.06 15.39 -6.45
CA VAL A 196 -5.51 15.42 -6.18
C VAL A 196 -6.30 15.78 -7.44
N LEU A 197 -5.81 16.73 -8.23
CA LEU A 197 -6.47 17.13 -9.47
C LEU A 197 -6.37 16.06 -10.56
N LEU A 198 -5.20 15.41 -10.71
CA LEU A 198 -5.01 14.29 -11.64
C LEU A 198 -5.87 13.08 -11.26
N ASP A 199 -5.88 12.69 -9.98
CA ASP A 199 -6.69 11.58 -9.48
C ASP A 199 -8.19 11.84 -9.71
N ALA A 200 -8.65 13.08 -9.54
CA ALA A 200 -10.01 13.47 -9.84
C ALA A 200 -10.35 13.29 -11.33
N ILE A 201 -9.44 13.66 -12.22
CA ILE A 201 -9.60 13.47 -13.67
C ILE A 201 -9.61 11.98 -14.04
N ASN A 202 -8.64 11.22 -13.54
CA ASN A 202 -8.49 9.79 -13.84
C ASN A 202 -9.70 8.98 -13.35
N ARG A 203 -10.24 9.33 -12.19
CA ARG A 203 -11.45 8.69 -11.63
C ARG A 203 -12.76 9.26 -12.19
N GLY A 204 -12.70 10.24 -13.08
CA GLY A 204 -13.89 10.87 -13.67
C GLY A 204 -14.79 11.53 -12.62
N ALA A 205 -14.20 12.20 -11.61
CA ALA A 205 -14.94 12.96 -10.62
C ALA A 205 -15.50 14.26 -11.23
N SER A 206 -16.74 14.62 -10.87
CA SER A 206 -17.37 15.87 -11.32
C SER A 206 -16.92 17.07 -10.48
N ASP A 207 -16.70 16.85 -9.19
CA ASP A 207 -16.34 17.89 -8.23
C ASP A 207 -15.24 17.40 -7.28
N VAL A 208 -14.31 18.29 -6.97
CA VAL A 208 -13.31 18.10 -5.91
C VAL A 208 -13.64 19.04 -4.75
N HIS A 209 -13.97 18.46 -3.61
CA HIS A 209 -14.30 19.16 -2.38
C HIS A 209 -13.09 19.17 -1.46
N LEU A 210 -12.64 20.36 -1.06
CA LEU A 210 -11.55 20.58 -0.11
C LEU A 210 -12.13 21.27 1.12
N GLU A 211 -12.20 20.55 2.24
CA GLU A 211 -13.00 20.93 3.40
C GLU A 211 -12.10 21.08 4.64
N PRO A 212 -11.61 22.30 4.92
CA PRO A 212 -10.89 22.63 6.15
C PRO A 212 -11.86 22.86 7.30
N TYR A 213 -11.99 21.85 8.16
CA TYR A 213 -12.72 21.93 9.41
C TYR A 213 -11.81 22.41 10.56
N GLU A 214 -12.40 22.58 11.74
CA GLU A 214 -11.69 23.06 12.92
C GLU A 214 -10.59 22.09 13.39
N LYS A 215 -10.74 20.78 13.18
CA LYS A 215 -9.80 19.76 13.69
C LYS A 215 -9.15 18.91 12.60
N ASP A 216 -9.79 18.83 11.45
CA ASP A 216 -9.45 17.94 10.35
C ASP A 216 -9.53 18.66 9.00
N PHE A 217 -8.81 18.16 8.01
CA PHE A 217 -8.87 18.62 6.63
C PHE A 217 -9.19 17.43 5.75
N ARG A 218 -10.29 17.51 4.98
CA ARG A 218 -10.77 16.39 4.17
C ARG A 218 -10.81 16.77 2.70
N VAL A 219 -10.48 15.80 1.86
CA VAL A 219 -10.60 15.88 0.41
C VAL A 219 -11.59 14.83 -0.05
N ARG A 220 -12.67 15.27 -0.70
CA ARG A 220 -13.73 14.38 -1.20
C ARG A 220 -13.94 14.57 -2.69
N PHE A 221 -14.18 13.48 -3.41
CA PHE A 221 -14.59 13.52 -4.81
C PHE A 221 -16.09 13.25 -4.91
N ARG A 222 -16.75 13.98 -5.81
CA ARG A 222 -18.09 13.59 -6.26
C ARG A 222 -17.94 12.71 -7.49
N HIS A 223 -18.42 11.47 -7.39
CA HIS A 223 -18.54 10.55 -8.52
C HIS A 223 -19.99 10.09 -8.60
N ASP A 224 -20.62 10.24 -9.77
CA ASP A 224 -22.04 9.89 -10.00
C ASP A 224 -23.01 10.43 -8.93
N GLY A 225 -22.74 11.64 -8.44
CA GLY A 225 -23.56 12.32 -7.43
C GLY A 225 -23.23 11.99 -5.97
N VAL A 226 -22.41 10.96 -5.71
CA VAL A 226 -22.03 10.52 -4.36
C VAL A 226 -20.66 11.07 -3.96
N LEU A 227 -20.53 11.53 -2.72
CA LEU A 227 -19.28 12.04 -2.15
C LEU A 227 -18.47 10.91 -1.52
N HIS A 228 -17.24 10.74 -1.98
CA HIS A 228 -16.28 9.77 -1.43
C HIS A 228 -15.08 10.51 -0.82
N GLU A 229 -14.72 10.17 0.40
CA GLU A 229 -13.51 10.69 1.05
C GLU A 229 -12.27 9.96 0.50
N ILE A 230 -11.32 10.73 -0.04
CA ILE A 230 -10.14 10.19 -0.75
C ILE A 230 -8.87 10.42 0.04
N ALA A 231 -8.77 11.55 0.76
CA ALA A 231 -7.62 11.87 1.57
C ALA A 231 -8.00 12.72 2.78
N SER A 232 -7.27 12.55 3.87
CA SER A 232 -7.36 13.38 5.08
C SER A 232 -5.96 13.89 5.48
N PRO A 233 -5.44 14.94 4.80
CA PRO A 233 -4.12 15.48 5.11
C PRO A 233 -4.04 16.13 6.50
N PRO A 234 -2.84 16.29 7.07
CA PRO A 234 -2.65 17.06 8.30
C PRO A 234 -3.21 18.48 8.17
N ARG A 235 -3.95 18.94 9.20
CA ARG A 235 -4.56 20.28 9.24
C ARG A 235 -3.55 21.42 9.01
N SER A 236 -2.30 21.23 9.42
CA SER A 236 -1.21 22.20 9.23
C SER A 236 -0.98 22.56 7.75
N LEU A 237 -1.31 21.66 6.82
CA LEU A 237 -1.14 21.88 5.38
C LEU A 237 -2.33 22.57 4.71
N ALA A 238 -3.49 22.65 5.36
CA ALA A 238 -4.73 23.13 4.74
C ALA A 238 -4.59 24.55 4.16
N MET A 239 -3.99 25.47 4.91
CA MET A 239 -3.80 26.85 4.48
C MET A 239 -2.88 26.97 3.26
N ARG A 240 -1.89 26.10 3.16
CA ARG A 240 -0.90 26.08 2.08
C ARG A 240 -1.50 25.49 0.80
N ILE A 241 -2.32 24.45 0.95
CA ILE A 241 -3.10 23.85 -0.14
C ILE A 241 -4.06 24.88 -0.74
N VAL A 242 -4.79 25.63 0.10
CA VAL A 242 -5.69 26.70 -0.36
C VAL A 242 -4.90 27.81 -1.07
N ALA A 243 -3.76 28.23 -0.53
CA ALA A 243 -2.91 29.23 -1.17
C ALA A 243 -2.43 28.77 -2.55
N ARG A 244 -1.99 27.51 -2.68
CA ARG A 244 -1.55 26.94 -3.95
C ARG A 244 -2.66 26.93 -5.00
N LEU A 245 -3.87 26.52 -4.63
CA LEU A 245 -5.01 26.54 -5.55
C LEU A 245 -5.34 27.95 -6.01
N LYS A 246 -5.26 28.93 -5.11
CA LYS A 246 -5.46 30.33 -5.46
C LYS A 246 -4.42 30.84 -6.45
N VAL A 247 -3.15 30.49 -6.27
CA VAL A 247 -2.08 30.82 -7.23
C VAL A 247 -2.40 30.22 -8.60
N MET A 248 -2.68 28.92 -8.66
CA MET A 248 -2.96 28.21 -9.93
C MET A 248 -4.15 28.80 -10.69
N SER A 249 -5.14 29.32 -9.96
CA SER A 249 -6.35 29.89 -10.54
C SER A 249 -6.32 31.42 -10.68
N ARG A 250 -5.17 32.06 -10.41
CA ARG A 250 -5.00 33.53 -10.43
C ARG A 250 -5.95 34.29 -9.49
N MET A 251 -6.23 33.73 -8.32
CA MET A 251 -7.02 34.34 -7.25
C MET A 251 -6.13 35.06 -6.23
N ASN A 252 -6.70 36.00 -5.47
CA ASN A 252 -5.97 36.74 -4.45
C ASN A 252 -5.72 35.86 -3.20
N ILE A 253 -4.45 35.62 -2.90
CA ILE A 253 -3.97 34.77 -1.80
C ILE A 253 -4.35 35.37 -0.44
N ALA A 254 -4.14 36.67 -0.27
CA ALA A 254 -4.34 37.41 0.97
C ALA A 254 -5.81 37.53 1.36
N GLU A 255 -6.72 37.65 0.38
CA GLU A 255 -8.14 37.82 0.64
C GLU A 255 -8.83 36.51 1.02
N ARG A 256 -9.53 36.45 2.16
CA ARG A 256 -10.17 35.22 2.69
C ARG A 256 -11.61 35.43 3.15
N ARG A 257 -12.11 36.66 3.09
CA ARG A 257 -13.40 37.06 3.67
C ARG A 257 -14.53 37.10 2.64
N VAL A 258 -14.19 37.16 1.36
CA VAL A 258 -15.16 37.18 0.26
C VAL A 258 -15.01 35.93 -0.63
N PRO A 259 -16.10 35.42 -1.23
CA PRO A 259 -16.02 34.38 -2.25
C PRO A 259 -15.14 34.83 -3.42
N GLN A 260 -14.38 33.90 -3.97
CA GLN A 260 -13.52 34.14 -5.13
C GLN A 260 -13.71 33.02 -6.14
N ASP A 261 -13.74 33.39 -7.42
CA ASP A 261 -13.82 32.46 -8.53
C ASP A 261 -12.57 32.60 -9.40
N GLY A 262 -11.99 31.46 -9.77
CA GLY A 262 -10.82 31.39 -10.61
C GLY A 262 -10.96 30.30 -11.67
N ARG A 263 -10.04 30.28 -12.62
CA ARG A 263 -9.97 29.23 -13.66
C ARG A 263 -8.54 28.75 -13.80
N ILE A 264 -8.38 27.44 -13.87
CA ILE A 264 -7.09 26.78 -14.10
C ILE A 264 -7.16 26.13 -15.48
N LYS A 265 -6.16 26.38 -16.33
CA LYS A 265 -5.93 25.57 -17.54
C LYS A 265 -4.84 24.58 -17.22
N MET A 266 -5.13 23.29 -17.35
CA MET A 266 -4.13 22.23 -17.22
C MET A 266 -3.94 21.54 -18.55
N ASN A 267 -2.68 21.39 -18.97
CA ASN A 267 -2.32 20.61 -20.13
C ASN A 267 -2.11 19.16 -19.67
N LEU A 268 -2.92 18.24 -20.17
CA LEU A 268 -2.77 16.82 -19.90
C LEU A 268 -1.93 16.19 -21.03
N SER A 269 -0.84 15.53 -20.66
CA SER A 269 -0.05 14.72 -21.59
C SER A 269 -0.91 13.56 -22.14
N LYS A 270 -0.73 13.23 -23.42
CA LYS A 270 -1.60 12.33 -24.20
C LYS A 270 -1.41 10.84 -23.92
N ASN A 271 -0.62 10.43 -22.93
CA ASN A 271 -0.39 9.02 -22.65
C ASN A 271 -1.48 8.45 -21.75
N ARG A 272 -2.67 8.31 -22.34
CA ARG A 272 -3.82 7.62 -21.76
C ARG A 272 -3.81 6.18 -22.29
N SER A 273 -3.25 5.25 -21.54
CA SER A 273 -3.40 3.80 -21.73
C SER A 273 -4.09 3.17 -20.53
#